data_AF-A0AAN7GCE4-F1
#
_entry.id   AF-A0AAN7GCE4-F1
#
_cell.length_a   1.000
_cell.length_b   1.000
_cell.length_c   1.000
_cell.angle_alpha   90.00
_cell.angle_beta   90.00
_cell.angle_gamma   90.00
#
_symmetry.space_group_name_H-M   'P 1'
#
loop_
_entity.id
_entity.type
_entity.pdbx_description
1 polymer ?
#
loop_
_entity_poly.entity_id
_entity_poly.type
_entity_poly.pdbx_seq_one_letter_code
_entity_poly.pdbx_strand_id
1 'polypeptide(L)'
;MDPCPFVRLTVSGLALKVPVPAKPAHSAVHPISTPCFCKIKLKHSPLQTAPVPTTDDAHPNHPDSSLPAAAVFHLSRSDIARLAAGSIFPGAGCRLHLSIYSGRRGTTCGLSSGRLLGRVSVPLDLAGAESRSCLFLNGWIDVGKPGAAQLHLTVKADPDPRFVFQFDGEPECSPQVFQIQGSIRQPVFTCKFSFRSTSDRNHLSRSIPAETSCSMNWLSSFGNERERPGKERKGWSLTVHDLSGSPVAAASMVTPFVASPGSDRVSRSNPGSWLILRPGDGTWKPWGRLEAWRERGPSDGLGLRFELIPESAGTGIVLAESTLSSKSGGKFLIDLVGAVTSNGNNGRGTPATAASPACSPRGSGDYGYSLWPFCLYRGFVMSARVEGEGRCSRPSVEVSVQHVGCTEDAAAFVALAAAVDLSMDACQLFSRRLRKELYPGHDLVN
;
A
#
# COMPACT_ATOMS: atom_id res chain seq x y z
N MET A 1 -1.03 17.93 -17.09
CA MET A 1 -0.11 16.91 -16.57
C MET A 1 -0.17 15.73 -17.53
N ASP A 2 0.97 15.24 -18.00
CA ASP A 2 1.00 14.10 -18.94
C ASP A 2 1.38 12.79 -18.23
N PRO A 3 0.63 11.70 -18.41
CA PRO A 3 0.90 10.46 -17.73
C PRO A 3 2.03 9.66 -18.40
N CYS A 4 2.75 8.88 -17.59
CA CYS A 4 3.65 7.85 -18.05
C CYS A 4 2.88 6.56 -18.38
N PRO A 5 3.29 5.82 -19.43
CA PRO A 5 2.73 4.50 -19.72
C PRO A 5 3.19 3.48 -18.67
N PHE A 6 2.23 2.73 -18.16
CA PHE A 6 2.44 1.57 -17.30
C PHE A 6 1.46 0.47 -17.73
N VAL A 7 1.84 -0.77 -17.45
CA VAL A 7 1.03 -1.95 -17.73
C VAL A 7 0.81 -2.72 -16.44
N ARG A 8 -0.44 -3.08 -16.16
CA ARG A 8 -0.81 -3.94 -15.05
C ARG A 8 -1.07 -5.35 -15.54
N LEU A 9 -0.15 -6.27 -15.24
CA LEU A 9 -0.30 -7.70 -15.51
C LEU A 9 -0.99 -8.38 -14.32
N THR A 10 -2.18 -8.91 -14.54
CA THR A 10 -3.02 -9.56 -13.54
C THR A 10 -3.12 -11.06 -13.82
N VAL A 11 -2.95 -11.86 -12.76
CA VAL A 11 -3.26 -13.29 -12.75
C VAL A 11 -4.46 -13.49 -11.84
N SER A 12 -5.54 -14.07 -12.34
CA SER A 12 -6.77 -14.31 -11.60
C SER A 12 -7.42 -15.63 -11.98
N GLY A 13 -8.54 -15.97 -11.34
CA GLY A 13 -9.34 -17.14 -11.69
C GLY A 13 -8.62 -18.48 -11.49
N LEU A 14 -7.73 -18.58 -10.50
CA LEU A 14 -7.01 -19.82 -10.20
C LEU A 14 -8.00 -20.89 -9.71
N ALA A 15 -8.01 -22.05 -10.36
CA ALA A 15 -8.70 -23.25 -9.87
C ALA A 15 -7.96 -24.51 -10.29
N LEU A 16 -7.89 -25.53 -9.43
CA LEU A 16 -7.18 -26.78 -9.69
C LEU A 16 -8.16 -27.95 -9.79
N LYS A 17 -8.03 -28.73 -10.87
CA LYS A 17 -8.69 -30.01 -11.05
C LYS A 17 -7.64 -31.12 -10.94
N VAL A 18 -7.85 -32.08 -10.04
CA VAL A 18 -7.00 -33.26 -9.90
C VAL A 18 -7.88 -34.49 -10.15
N PRO A 19 -7.57 -35.35 -11.13
CA PRO A 19 -8.31 -36.58 -11.38
C PRO A 19 -8.28 -37.49 -10.14
N VAL A 20 -9.44 -37.97 -9.71
CA VAL A 20 -9.56 -38.98 -8.65
C VAL A 20 -9.26 -40.35 -9.24
N PRO A 21 -8.37 -41.17 -8.65
CA PRO A 21 -8.10 -42.51 -9.16
C PRO A 21 -9.33 -43.42 -9.05
N ALA A 22 -9.62 -44.19 -10.10
CA ALA A 22 -10.82 -45.02 -10.27
C ALA A 22 -10.95 -46.25 -9.35
N LYS A 23 -10.17 -46.35 -8.26
CA LYS A 23 -10.29 -47.45 -7.28
C LYS A 23 -10.42 -46.87 -5.86
N PRO A 24 -11.51 -47.17 -5.13
CA PRO A 24 -11.61 -46.79 -3.74
C PRO A 24 -10.62 -47.66 -2.95
N ALA A 25 -9.54 -47.06 -2.46
CA ALA A 25 -8.80 -47.65 -1.36
C ALA A 25 -9.70 -47.56 -0.12
N HIS A 26 -9.84 -48.66 0.61
CA HIS A 26 -10.64 -48.77 1.84
C HIS A 26 -10.09 -47.88 2.97
N SER A 27 -10.29 -46.58 2.85
CA SER A 27 -10.04 -45.59 3.91
C SER A 27 -11.15 -44.55 3.81
N ALA A 28 -12.04 -44.56 4.79
CA ALA A 28 -13.21 -43.69 4.90
C ALA A 28 -12.81 -42.25 5.29
N VAL A 29 -11.95 -41.64 4.48
CA VAL A 29 -11.62 -40.21 4.56
C VAL A 29 -11.82 -39.65 3.15
N HIS A 30 -12.87 -38.85 2.97
CA HIS A 30 -13.12 -38.15 1.72
C HIS A 30 -11.84 -37.43 1.24
N PRO A 31 -11.47 -37.44 -0.06
CA PRO A 31 -10.24 -36.82 -0.59
C PRO A 31 -10.27 -35.27 -0.57
N ILE A 32 -11.09 -34.68 0.30
CA ILE A 32 -11.31 -33.24 0.41
C ILE A 32 -10.16 -32.60 1.22
N SER A 33 -9.50 -31.65 0.56
CA SER A 33 -8.78 -30.50 1.13
C SER A 33 -7.34 -30.68 1.59
N THR A 34 -6.48 -31.35 0.81
CA THR A 34 -5.05 -30.93 0.89
C THR A 34 -4.97 -29.51 0.32
N PRO A 35 -4.62 -28.48 1.12
CA PRO A 35 -4.57 -27.11 0.62
C PRO A 35 -3.55 -27.03 -0.51
N CYS A 36 -3.90 -26.34 -1.59
CA CYS A 36 -3.01 -26.10 -2.70
C CYS A 36 -2.64 -24.62 -2.75
N PHE A 37 -1.40 -24.34 -3.18
CA PHE A 37 -0.95 -22.97 -3.38
C PHE A 37 -0.09 -22.87 -4.63
N CYS A 38 -0.12 -21.70 -5.26
CA CYS A 38 0.65 -21.39 -6.45
C CYS A 38 1.72 -20.34 -6.10
N LYS A 39 2.96 -20.59 -6.53
CA LYS A 39 4.04 -19.61 -6.58
C LYS A 39 4.09 -19.01 -7.98
N ILE A 40 3.85 -17.71 -8.10
CA ILE A 40 3.73 -16.96 -9.35
C ILE A 40 4.95 -16.04 -9.48
N LYS A 41 5.75 -16.23 -10.54
CA LYS A 41 7.01 -15.53 -10.76
C LYS A 41 7.07 -14.93 -12.16
N LEU A 42 7.28 -13.62 -12.20
CA LEU A 42 7.71 -12.88 -13.39
C LEU A 42 9.21 -12.54 -13.26
N LYS A 43 9.94 -12.52 -14.37
CA LYS A 43 11.37 -12.17 -14.37
C LYS A 43 11.57 -10.76 -13.81
N HIS A 44 12.60 -10.54 -12.99
CA HIS A 44 12.90 -9.26 -12.33
C HIS A 44 11.82 -8.71 -11.38
N SER A 45 10.81 -9.52 -11.03
CA SER A 45 9.77 -9.17 -10.06
C SER A 45 9.84 -10.06 -8.81
N PRO A 46 9.33 -9.58 -7.66
CA PRO A 46 9.22 -10.42 -6.47
C PRO A 46 8.27 -11.60 -6.71
N LEU A 47 8.55 -12.73 -6.06
CA LEU A 47 7.71 -13.91 -6.11
C LEU A 47 6.40 -13.65 -5.34
N GLN A 48 5.26 -13.89 -5.98
CA GLN A 48 3.94 -13.83 -5.34
C GLN A 48 3.42 -15.25 -5.06
N THR A 49 2.62 -15.42 -4.02
CA THR A 49 2.05 -16.72 -3.65
C THR A 49 0.58 -16.59 -3.33
N ALA A 50 -0.25 -17.42 -3.96
CA ALA A 50 -1.69 -17.40 -3.79
C ALA A 50 -2.24 -18.79 -3.48
N PRO A 51 -3.33 -18.90 -2.68
CA PRO A 51 -4.06 -20.16 -2.54
C PRO A 51 -4.68 -20.56 -3.88
N VAL A 52 -4.84 -21.87 -4.10
CA VAL A 52 -5.53 -22.41 -5.29
C VAL A 52 -6.69 -23.28 -4.80
N PRO A 53 -7.94 -22.88 -5.05
CA PRO A 53 -9.09 -23.71 -4.73
C PRO A 53 -9.12 -24.95 -5.64
N THR A 54 -9.50 -26.09 -5.07
CA THR A 54 -9.73 -27.33 -5.83
C THR A 54 -11.21 -27.39 -6.23
N THR A 55 -11.49 -27.71 -7.49
CA THR A 55 -12.86 -27.86 -8.03
C THR A 55 -13.17 -29.32 -8.31
N ASP A 56 -14.36 -29.78 -7.93
CA ASP A 56 -14.86 -31.13 -8.23
C ASP A 56 -15.66 -31.16 -9.53
N ASP A 57 -15.57 -32.26 -10.28
CA ASP A 57 -16.27 -32.47 -11.56
C ASP A 57 -17.80 -32.56 -11.44
N ALA A 58 -18.35 -32.65 -10.22
CA ALA A 58 -19.78 -32.79 -9.99
C ALA A 58 -20.58 -31.48 -10.20
N HIS A 59 -19.92 -30.32 -10.15
CA HIS A 59 -20.53 -29.02 -10.42
C HIS A 59 -19.55 -28.10 -11.14
N PRO A 60 -19.72 -27.83 -12.46
CA PRO A 60 -18.90 -26.87 -13.18
C PRO A 60 -19.33 -25.45 -12.79
N ASN A 61 -18.97 -25.03 -11.58
CA ASN A 61 -19.00 -23.61 -11.26
C ASN A 61 -17.88 -22.96 -12.06
N HIS A 62 -18.23 -22.28 -13.15
CA HIS A 62 -17.30 -21.44 -13.88
C HIS A 62 -16.67 -20.47 -12.87
N PRO A 63 -15.32 -20.38 -12.77
CA PRO A 63 -14.72 -19.38 -11.91
C PRO A 63 -15.08 -18.00 -12.45
N ASP A 64 -16.02 -17.33 -11.77
CA ASP A 64 -16.49 -16.02 -12.17
C ASP A 64 -15.33 -15.03 -12.25
N SER A 65 -15.40 -14.14 -13.24
CA SER A 65 -14.46 -13.03 -13.47
C SER A 65 -14.39 -12.00 -12.33
N SER A 66 -15.15 -12.20 -11.25
CA SER A 66 -15.18 -11.41 -10.02
C SER A 66 -14.22 -11.89 -8.93
N LEU A 67 -13.52 -13.02 -9.13
CA LEU A 67 -12.54 -13.53 -8.15
C LEU A 67 -11.36 -12.55 -7.96
N PRO A 68 -10.83 -12.41 -6.72
CA PRO A 68 -9.69 -11.56 -6.44
C PRO A 68 -8.46 -11.99 -7.24
N ALA A 69 -7.59 -11.03 -7.57
CA ALA A 69 -6.35 -11.34 -8.28
C ALA A 69 -5.44 -12.21 -7.40
N ALA A 70 -4.91 -13.27 -7.99
CA ALA A 70 -3.90 -14.12 -7.36
C ALA A 70 -2.50 -13.50 -7.41
N ALA A 71 -2.21 -12.70 -8.44
CA ALA A 71 -1.01 -11.89 -8.50
C ALA A 71 -1.23 -10.64 -9.37
N VAL A 72 -0.55 -9.55 -9.02
CA VAL A 72 -0.55 -8.30 -9.79
C VAL A 72 0.88 -7.81 -9.93
N PHE A 73 1.32 -7.55 -11.16
CA PHE A 73 2.61 -6.95 -11.46
C PHE A 73 2.38 -5.60 -12.14
N HIS A 74 2.94 -4.55 -11.56
CA HIS A 74 2.97 -3.22 -12.16
C HIS A 74 4.28 -3.05 -12.92
N LEU A 75 4.16 -2.84 -14.24
CA LEU A 75 5.29 -2.79 -15.15
C LEU A 75 5.40 -1.37 -15.72
N SER A 76 6.52 -0.71 -15.43
CA SER A 76 6.92 0.52 -16.13
C SER A 76 7.42 0.21 -17.54
N ARG A 77 7.54 1.23 -18.39
CA ARG A 77 8.18 1.12 -19.70
C ARG A 77 9.56 0.46 -19.64
N SER A 78 10.36 0.80 -18.64
CA SER A 78 11.69 0.20 -18.40
C SER A 78 11.61 -1.28 -18.01
N ASP A 79 10.57 -1.68 -17.28
CA ASP A 79 10.33 -3.10 -16.96
C ASP A 79 9.99 -3.89 -18.22
N ILE A 80 9.11 -3.37 -19.06
CA ILE A 80 8.71 -4.00 -20.32
C ILE A 80 9.93 -4.16 -21.23
N ALA A 81 10.75 -3.11 -21.37
CA ALA A 81 11.99 -3.17 -22.15
C ALA A 81 12.98 -4.22 -21.60
N ARG A 82 13.15 -4.32 -20.28
CA ARG A 82 14.00 -5.35 -19.65
C ARG A 82 13.47 -6.76 -19.83
N LEU A 83 12.15 -6.94 -19.80
CA LEU A 83 11.50 -8.22 -20.07
C LEU A 83 11.66 -8.64 -21.53
N ALA A 84 11.64 -7.69 -22.47
CA ALA A 84 11.85 -7.92 -23.90
C ALA A 84 13.33 -8.18 -24.25
N ALA A 85 14.28 -7.46 -23.62
CA ALA A 85 15.72 -7.60 -23.87
C ALA A 85 16.33 -8.93 -23.42
N GLY A 86 15.53 -9.81 -22.81
CA GLY A 86 15.98 -11.02 -22.13
C GLY A 86 16.32 -12.22 -23.02
N SER A 87 16.30 -12.11 -24.34
CA SER A 87 16.55 -13.27 -25.20
C SER A 87 17.28 -12.97 -26.51
N ILE A 88 18.43 -13.62 -26.67
CA ILE A 88 19.22 -13.71 -27.91
C ILE A 88 18.68 -14.84 -28.80
N PHE A 89 17.77 -15.68 -28.30
CA PHE A 89 17.15 -16.78 -29.05
C PHE A 89 15.75 -16.41 -29.57
N PRO A 90 15.44 -16.64 -30.85
CA PRO A 90 14.09 -16.51 -31.36
C PRO A 90 13.16 -17.47 -30.61
N GLY A 91 12.10 -16.96 -29.99
CA GLY A 91 11.11 -17.73 -29.23
C GLY A 91 11.28 -17.75 -27.70
N ALA A 92 12.38 -17.23 -27.14
CA ALA A 92 12.54 -17.07 -25.69
C ALA A 92 11.96 -15.73 -25.18
N GLY A 93 10.72 -15.44 -25.56
CA GLY A 93 9.98 -14.26 -25.11
C GLY A 93 9.78 -14.20 -23.60
N CYS A 94 9.22 -13.09 -23.12
CA CYS A 94 8.84 -12.94 -21.71
C CYS A 94 7.90 -14.08 -21.29
N ARG A 95 8.11 -14.68 -20.10
CA ARG A 95 7.27 -15.77 -19.59
C ARG A 95 6.87 -15.53 -18.14
N LEU A 96 5.62 -15.84 -17.83
CA LEU A 96 5.12 -15.98 -16.48
C LEU A 96 5.26 -17.44 -16.04
N HIS A 97 5.92 -17.69 -14.92
CA HIS A 97 6.09 -19.02 -14.38
C HIS A 97 5.20 -19.23 -13.15
N LEU A 98 4.45 -20.33 -13.16
CA LEU A 98 3.61 -20.77 -12.06
C LEU A 98 4.11 -22.13 -11.57
N SER A 99 4.29 -22.29 -10.27
CA SER A 99 4.63 -23.57 -9.64
C SER A 99 3.54 -23.92 -8.63
N ILE A 100 2.87 -25.04 -8.85
CA ILE A 100 1.70 -25.46 -8.09
C ILE A 100 2.14 -26.50 -7.06
N TYR A 101 1.76 -26.29 -5.80
CA TYR A 101 2.11 -27.17 -4.69
C TYR A 101 0.86 -27.67 -3.98
N SER A 102 0.90 -28.91 -3.52
CA SER A 102 -0.03 -29.47 -2.54
C SER A 102 0.61 -29.48 -1.15
N GLY A 103 -0.16 -29.12 -0.12
CA GLY A 103 0.30 -29.05 1.27
C GLY A 103 0.29 -27.63 1.84
N ARG A 104 0.69 -27.49 3.10
CA ARG A 104 0.65 -26.20 3.80
C ARG A 104 1.75 -25.26 3.28
N ARG A 105 1.53 -23.95 3.40
CA ARG A 105 2.55 -22.94 3.14
C ARG A 105 3.54 -22.91 4.32
N GLY A 106 4.84 -22.97 4.05
CA GLY A 106 5.88 -22.73 5.05
C GLY A 106 7.00 -23.77 5.06
N THR A 107 7.83 -23.69 6.09
CA THR A 107 8.88 -24.66 6.39
C THR A 107 8.73 -25.10 7.84
N THR A 108 8.70 -26.41 8.08
CA THR A 108 8.75 -26.97 9.44
C THR A 108 10.14 -27.57 9.61
N CYS A 109 10.93 -27.09 10.58
CA CYS A 109 12.28 -27.60 10.85
C CYS A 109 13.22 -27.60 9.62
N GLY A 110 13.12 -26.60 8.73
CA GLY A 110 13.97 -26.50 7.54
C GLY A 110 13.50 -27.29 6.31
N LEU A 111 12.45 -28.11 6.42
CA LEU A 111 11.85 -28.86 5.30
C LEU A 111 10.62 -28.12 4.76
N SER A 112 10.52 -27.97 3.44
CA SER A 112 9.36 -27.34 2.80
C SER A 112 8.11 -28.20 2.98
N SER A 113 7.02 -27.63 3.50
CA SER A 113 5.80 -28.37 3.83
C SER A 113 4.86 -28.64 2.64
N GLY A 114 5.26 -28.30 1.42
CA GLY A 114 4.47 -28.50 0.20
C GLY A 114 5.19 -29.33 -0.87
N ARG A 115 4.49 -30.29 -1.48
CA ARG A 115 4.94 -31.12 -2.60
C ARG A 115 4.60 -30.43 -3.93
N LEU A 116 5.58 -30.30 -4.82
CA LEU A 116 5.35 -29.73 -6.16
C LEU A 116 4.49 -30.69 -6.99
N LEU A 117 3.33 -30.21 -7.46
CA LEU A 117 2.45 -30.91 -8.39
C LEU A 117 2.91 -30.72 -9.84
N GLY A 118 3.34 -29.52 -10.19
CA GLY A 118 3.84 -29.23 -11.53
C GLY A 118 4.15 -27.75 -11.74
N ARG A 119 4.62 -27.44 -12.95
CA ARG A 119 4.95 -26.07 -13.37
C ARG A 119 4.21 -25.75 -14.66
N VAL A 120 3.71 -24.52 -14.75
CA VAL A 120 3.08 -23.94 -15.93
C VAL A 120 3.87 -22.71 -16.33
N SER A 121 4.02 -22.48 -17.64
CA SER A 121 4.71 -21.29 -18.16
C SER A 121 3.91 -20.64 -19.26
N VAL A 122 3.38 -19.44 -19.01
CA VAL A 122 2.56 -18.68 -19.96
C VAL A 122 3.47 -17.70 -20.73
N PRO A 123 3.56 -17.78 -22.07
CA PRO A 123 4.27 -16.78 -22.86
C PRO A 123 3.52 -15.44 -22.80
N LEU A 124 4.27 -14.34 -22.68
CA LEU A 124 3.75 -12.99 -22.60
C LEU A 124 4.32 -12.18 -23.78
N ASP A 125 3.46 -11.76 -24.69
CA ASP A 125 3.77 -10.72 -25.67
C ASP A 125 3.25 -9.36 -25.17
N LEU A 126 4.13 -8.59 -24.54
CA LEU A 126 3.76 -7.29 -23.97
C LEU A 126 3.78 -6.17 -25.03
N ALA A 127 4.00 -6.47 -26.31
CA ALA A 127 3.98 -5.48 -27.38
C ALA A 127 2.59 -4.82 -27.48
N GLY A 128 2.56 -3.49 -27.36
CA GLY A 128 1.33 -2.70 -27.43
C GLY A 128 0.43 -2.77 -26.19
N ALA A 129 0.81 -3.49 -25.13
CA ALA A 129 0.04 -3.59 -23.88
C ALA A 129 -0.11 -2.25 -23.14
N GLU A 130 0.74 -1.25 -23.46
CA GLU A 130 0.64 0.12 -22.98
C GLU A 130 -0.57 0.88 -23.58
N SER A 131 -1.11 0.40 -24.71
CA SER A 131 -2.19 1.08 -25.46
C SER A 131 -3.53 0.34 -25.42
N ARG A 132 -3.52 -0.99 -25.21
CA ARG A 132 -4.72 -1.82 -25.18
C ARG A 132 -4.57 -3.02 -24.25
N SER A 133 -5.69 -3.48 -23.72
CA SER A 133 -5.74 -4.72 -22.95
C SER A 133 -5.35 -5.93 -23.80
N CYS A 134 -4.55 -6.82 -23.22
CA CYS A 134 -4.08 -8.05 -23.85
C CYS A 134 -4.43 -9.25 -22.96
N LEU A 135 -5.11 -10.26 -23.52
CA LEU A 135 -5.43 -11.51 -22.84
C LEU A 135 -4.47 -12.60 -23.31
N PHE A 136 -3.63 -13.10 -22.42
CA PHE A 136 -2.63 -14.13 -22.74
C PHE A 136 -3.14 -15.54 -22.58
N LEU A 137 -3.98 -15.75 -21.57
CA LEU A 137 -4.57 -17.04 -21.27
C LEU A 137 -5.90 -16.82 -20.53
N ASN A 138 -6.91 -17.59 -20.89
CA ASN A 138 -8.13 -17.75 -20.11
C ASN A 138 -8.66 -19.16 -20.31
N GLY A 139 -8.41 -20.04 -19.35
CA GLY A 139 -8.88 -21.42 -19.42
C GLY A 139 -8.00 -22.40 -18.67
N TRP A 140 -8.27 -23.67 -18.93
CA TRP A 140 -7.57 -24.80 -18.32
C TRP A 140 -6.26 -25.12 -19.03
N ILE A 141 -5.22 -25.40 -18.26
CA ILE A 141 -3.91 -25.87 -18.74
C ILE A 141 -3.43 -27.06 -17.91
N ASP A 142 -2.85 -28.06 -18.57
CA ASP A 142 -2.30 -29.22 -17.88
C ASP A 142 -1.13 -28.84 -16.96
N VAL A 143 -1.11 -29.43 -15.77
CA VAL A 143 -0.08 -29.24 -14.75
C VAL A 143 0.75 -30.52 -14.64
N GLY A 144 2.00 -30.46 -15.10
CA GLY A 144 2.90 -31.61 -15.07
C GLY A 144 2.66 -32.54 -16.26
N LYS A 145 2.32 -33.81 -16.00
CA LYS A 145 2.05 -34.77 -17.08
C LYS A 145 0.64 -34.56 -17.63
N PRO A 146 0.41 -34.71 -18.95
CA PRO A 146 -0.92 -34.64 -19.53
C PRO A 146 -1.91 -35.56 -18.79
N GLY A 147 -3.09 -35.03 -18.46
CA GLY A 147 -4.13 -35.77 -17.75
C GLY A 147 -3.88 -36.00 -16.24
N ALA A 148 -2.81 -35.48 -15.63
CA ALA A 148 -2.52 -35.67 -14.21
C ALA A 148 -3.17 -34.61 -13.30
N ALA A 149 -3.27 -33.37 -13.76
CA ALA A 149 -3.97 -32.27 -13.10
C ALA A 149 -4.15 -31.13 -14.11
N GLN A 150 -5.17 -30.30 -13.94
CA GLN A 150 -5.42 -29.11 -14.76
C GLN A 150 -5.57 -27.88 -13.88
N LEU A 151 -5.01 -26.76 -14.30
CA LEU A 151 -5.14 -25.45 -13.65
C LEU A 151 -5.94 -24.53 -14.55
N HIS A 152 -7.04 -23.98 -14.06
CA HIS A 152 -7.69 -22.83 -14.66
C HIS A 152 -6.96 -21.56 -14.22
N LEU A 153 -6.73 -20.63 -15.14
CA LEU A 153 -6.27 -19.29 -14.83
C LEU A 153 -6.62 -18.30 -15.95
N THR A 154 -6.70 -17.04 -15.57
CA THR A 154 -6.76 -15.90 -16.47
C THR A 154 -5.51 -15.05 -16.30
N VAL A 155 -4.80 -14.76 -17.38
CA VAL A 155 -3.62 -13.90 -17.41
C VAL A 155 -3.89 -12.76 -18.38
N LYS A 156 -3.97 -11.53 -17.86
CA LYS A 156 -4.36 -10.33 -18.61
C LYS A 156 -3.42 -9.18 -18.31
N ALA A 157 -3.01 -8.43 -19.33
CA ALA A 157 -2.37 -7.13 -19.17
C ALA A 157 -3.34 -6.02 -19.54
N ASP A 158 -3.39 -4.96 -18.74
CA ASP A 158 -4.19 -3.75 -18.98
C ASP A 158 -3.30 -2.50 -18.96
N PRO A 159 -3.53 -1.51 -19.85
CA PRO A 159 -2.96 -0.18 -19.71
C PRO A 159 -3.34 0.43 -18.35
N ASP A 160 -2.36 1.00 -17.67
CA ASP A 160 -2.54 1.54 -16.31
C ASP A 160 -1.78 2.87 -16.17
N PRO A 161 -2.09 3.91 -16.98
CA PRO A 161 -1.31 5.15 -17.05
C PRO A 161 -1.23 5.86 -15.69
N ARG A 162 -0.06 6.44 -15.38
CA ARG A 162 0.23 7.05 -14.08
C ARG A 162 0.92 8.40 -14.20
N PHE A 163 0.57 9.33 -13.34
CA PHE A 163 1.44 10.48 -13.06
C PHE A 163 2.57 10.04 -12.15
N VAL A 164 3.79 10.45 -12.49
CA VAL A 164 5.00 10.14 -11.70
C VAL A 164 5.56 11.45 -11.21
N PHE A 165 5.75 11.56 -9.89
CA PHE A 165 6.34 12.71 -9.24
C PHE A 165 7.62 12.29 -8.51
N GLN A 166 8.60 13.19 -8.45
CA GLN A 166 9.83 12.96 -7.73
C GLN A 166 10.24 14.22 -6.97
N PHE A 167 10.52 14.05 -5.69
CA PHE A 167 11.08 15.10 -4.85
C PHE A 167 12.55 15.34 -5.24
N ASP A 168 12.94 16.61 -5.29
CA ASP A 168 14.33 16.99 -5.60
C ASP A 168 15.25 16.99 -4.39
N GLY A 169 14.73 16.59 -3.23
CA GLY A 169 15.45 16.46 -1.97
C GLY A 169 14.56 15.86 -0.91
N GLU A 170 15.02 15.94 0.33
CA GLU A 170 14.31 15.40 1.49
C GLU A 170 13.15 16.32 1.89
N PRO A 171 11.96 15.80 2.24
CA PRO A 171 10.78 16.63 2.51
C PRO A 171 11.00 17.72 3.58
N GLU A 172 11.77 17.42 4.62
CA GLU A 172 12.12 18.36 5.69
C GLU A 172 12.99 19.54 5.22
N CYS A 173 13.66 19.42 4.08
CA CYS A 173 14.44 20.49 3.46
C CYS A 173 13.61 21.40 2.54
N SER A 174 12.28 21.27 2.54
CA SER A 174 11.37 22.07 1.70
C SER A 174 11.69 22.01 0.19
N PRO A 175 11.73 20.81 -0.41
CA PRO A 175 12.20 20.62 -1.79
C PRO A 175 11.15 21.01 -2.83
N GLN A 176 11.59 21.14 -4.09
CA GLN A 176 10.69 21.13 -5.24
C GLN A 176 10.27 19.69 -5.58
N VAL A 177 9.10 19.56 -6.21
CA VAL A 177 8.58 18.29 -6.72
C VAL A 177 8.39 18.40 -8.23
N PHE A 178 8.98 17.44 -8.94
CA PHE A 178 8.97 17.38 -10.39
C PHE A 178 8.02 16.30 -10.87
N GLN A 179 7.18 16.61 -11.86
CA GLN A 179 6.53 15.60 -12.67
C GLN A 179 7.57 15.01 -13.64
N ILE A 180 7.63 13.68 -13.69
CA ILE A 180 8.56 12.92 -14.52
C ILE A 180 7.81 12.35 -15.72
N GLN A 181 8.33 12.61 -16.91
CA GLN A 181 7.83 12.07 -18.16
C GLN A 181 9.00 11.62 -19.03
N GLY A 182 9.32 10.32 -19.00
CA GLY A 182 10.52 9.81 -19.66
C GLY A 182 11.78 10.46 -19.10
N SER A 183 12.51 11.21 -19.93
CA SER A 183 13.70 11.98 -19.52
C SER A 183 13.39 13.43 -19.10
N ILE A 184 12.15 13.89 -19.26
CA ILE A 184 11.74 15.26 -18.95
C ILE A 184 11.37 15.34 -17.47
N ARG A 185 11.88 16.38 -16.79
CA ARG A 185 11.57 16.72 -15.40
C ARG A 185 10.95 18.12 -15.38
N GLN A 186 9.66 18.23 -15.08
CA GLN A 186 8.96 19.52 -15.03
C GLN A 186 8.59 19.84 -13.58
N PRO A 187 8.98 21.01 -13.02
CA PRO A 187 8.55 21.39 -11.68
C PRO A 187 7.04 21.64 -11.68
N VAL A 188 6.35 21.10 -10.68
CA VAL A 188 4.89 21.22 -10.55
C VAL A 188 4.44 21.64 -9.16
N PHE A 189 5.23 21.34 -8.12
CA PHE A 189 4.95 21.77 -6.76
C PHE A 189 6.22 22.20 -6.02
N THR A 190 6.02 22.94 -4.93
CA THR A 190 7.06 23.23 -3.94
C THR A 190 6.56 22.81 -2.56
N CYS A 191 7.42 22.21 -1.75
CA CYS A 191 7.10 21.84 -0.39
C CYS A 191 7.65 22.87 0.59
N LYS A 192 6.92 23.11 1.69
CA LYS A 192 7.38 23.90 2.83
C LYS A 192 7.21 23.08 4.10
N PHE A 193 8.32 22.65 4.67
CA PHE A 193 8.33 22.02 5.98
C PHE A 193 8.32 23.08 7.09
N SER A 194 7.59 22.82 8.17
CA SER A 194 7.44 23.73 9.29
C SER A 194 7.08 22.99 10.57
N PHE A 195 7.31 23.66 11.70
CA PHE A 195 6.81 23.25 13.01
C PHE A 195 5.57 24.09 13.32
N ARG A 196 4.45 23.44 13.66
CA ARG A 196 3.29 24.13 14.22
C ARG A 196 3.71 24.76 15.55
N SER A 197 3.82 26.09 15.55
CA SER A 197 3.92 26.84 16.79
C SER A 197 2.59 26.72 17.54
N THR A 198 2.64 26.52 18.85
CA THR A 198 1.48 26.61 19.74
C THR A 198 0.84 28.01 19.73
N SER A 199 1.47 29.03 19.11
CA SER A 199 0.99 30.40 19.02
C SER A 199 -0.06 30.67 17.92
N ASP A 200 -0.16 29.84 16.87
CA ASP A 200 -1.07 30.11 15.73
C ASP A 200 -2.55 29.85 16.02
N ARG A 201 -2.87 29.33 17.21
CA ARG A 201 -4.25 29.21 17.67
C ARG A 201 -4.90 30.57 17.95
N ASN A 202 -4.12 31.66 18.02
CA ASN A 202 -4.60 33.00 18.36
C ASN A 202 -4.79 33.97 17.18
N HIS A 203 -4.44 33.60 15.94
CA HIS A 203 -4.53 34.54 14.81
C HIS A 203 -5.73 34.34 13.86
N LEU A 204 -6.60 33.34 14.10
CA LEU A 204 -7.81 33.10 13.31
C LEU A 204 -9.14 33.25 14.07
N SER A 205 -9.11 33.72 15.31
CA SER A 205 -10.31 33.92 16.13
C SER A 205 -10.50 35.39 16.48
N ARG A 206 -11.02 36.17 15.53
CA ARG A 206 -11.67 37.46 15.82
C ARG A 206 -13.19 37.27 15.78
N SER A 207 -13.80 37.65 16.90
CA SER A 207 -15.21 37.84 17.22
C SER A 207 -16.15 36.63 17.25
N ILE A 208 -16.53 36.20 18.47
CA ILE A 208 -17.91 36.18 19.02
C ILE A 208 -17.80 35.98 20.56
N PRO A 209 -18.70 36.57 21.38
CA PRO A 209 -18.49 36.79 22.81
C PRO A 209 -18.58 35.52 23.66
N ALA A 210 -17.94 35.58 24.83
CA ALA A 210 -18.03 34.58 25.88
C ALA A 210 -19.48 34.41 26.34
N GLU A 211 -19.93 33.15 26.46
CA GLU A 211 -20.74 32.68 27.59
C GLU A 211 -20.75 31.14 27.66
N THR A 212 -20.20 30.65 28.77
CA THR A 212 -20.67 29.51 29.59
C THR A 212 -20.61 28.07 29.04
N SER A 213 -19.57 27.36 29.51
CA SER A 213 -19.65 26.01 30.11
C SER A 213 -19.70 24.78 29.18
N CYS A 214 -18.55 24.09 29.06
CA CYS A 214 -18.34 22.79 29.73
C CYS A 214 -16.87 22.36 29.63
N SER A 215 -16.23 22.29 30.78
CA SER A 215 -14.83 21.95 31.04
C SER A 215 -14.54 20.45 31.01
N MET A 216 -13.49 20.04 30.31
CA MET A 216 -12.69 18.85 30.62
C MET A 216 -11.22 19.14 30.26
N ASN A 217 -10.62 20.08 30.99
CA ASN A 217 -9.23 20.53 30.84
C ASN A 217 -8.43 20.08 32.09
N TRP A 218 -8.45 18.78 32.41
CA TRP A 218 -7.93 18.28 33.69
C TRP A 218 -7.05 17.02 33.58
N LEU A 219 -6.02 17.03 32.72
CA LEU A 219 -4.88 16.11 32.82
C LEU A 219 -3.53 16.76 32.44
N SER A 220 -3.33 18.03 32.80
CA SER A 220 -2.02 18.69 32.67
C SER A 220 -1.57 19.29 34.00
N SER A 221 -1.30 18.45 34.99
CA SER A 221 -0.36 18.75 36.07
C SER A 221 -0.26 17.53 36.98
N PHE A 222 0.81 16.74 36.84
CA PHE A 222 1.60 16.14 37.92
C PHE A 222 2.82 15.48 37.27
N GLY A 223 3.91 16.25 37.17
CA GLY A 223 5.16 15.81 36.56
C GLY A 223 6.27 16.81 36.81
N ASN A 224 6.50 17.17 38.07
CA ASN A 224 7.68 17.95 38.45
C ASN A 224 8.88 17.03 38.62
N GLU A 225 9.52 16.64 37.51
CA GLU A 225 10.95 16.29 37.47
C GLU A 225 11.45 16.22 36.01
N ARG A 226 12.15 17.28 35.58
CA ARG A 226 12.89 17.38 34.29
C ARG A 226 12.09 16.92 33.06
N GLU A 227 11.37 17.86 32.47
CA GLU A 227 10.94 17.80 31.08
C GLU A 227 12.18 17.69 30.17
N ARG A 228 12.63 16.44 29.92
CA ARG A 228 13.71 16.15 28.98
C ARG A 228 13.17 16.43 27.57
N PRO A 229 13.77 17.35 26.78
CA PRO A 229 13.29 17.75 25.45
C PRO A 229 13.50 16.67 24.35
N GLY A 230 13.19 15.41 24.64
CA GLY A 230 13.48 14.28 23.74
C GLY A 230 12.58 13.05 23.92
N LYS A 231 11.41 13.16 24.55
CA LYS A 231 10.46 12.04 24.72
C LYS A 231 9.29 12.04 23.72
N GLU A 232 9.14 13.10 22.95
CA GLU A 232 8.02 13.31 22.04
C GLU A 232 8.50 14.01 20.76
N ARG A 233 7.98 13.60 19.60
CA ARG A 233 8.15 14.29 18.32
C ARG A 233 6.77 14.76 17.86
N LYS A 234 6.59 16.08 17.73
CA LYS A 234 5.30 16.70 17.47
C LYS A 234 5.41 17.93 16.59
N GLY A 235 4.28 18.36 16.07
CA GLY A 235 4.13 19.65 15.40
C GLY A 235 4.66 19.69 13.98
N TRP A 236 5.19 18.61 13.40
CA TRP A 236 5.67 18.66 12.02
C TRP A 236 4.50 18.86 11.05
N SER A 237 4.71 19.74 10.08
CA SER A 237 3.77 20.03 9.01
C SER A 237 4.52 20.28 7.72
N LEU A 238 4.04 19.71 6.63
CA LEU A 238 4.54 19.95 5.29
C LEU A 238 3.38 20.43 4.43
N THR A 239 3.52 21.62 3.86
CA THR A 239 2.54 22.21 2.94
C THR A 239 3.07 22.14 1.52
N VAL A 240 2.26 21.61 0.61
CA VAL A 240 2.53 21.55 -0.83
C VAL A 240 1.88 22.77 -1.47
N HIS A 241 2.67 23.52 -2.24
CA HIS A 241 2.23 24.69 -2.99
C HIS A 241 2.33 24.43 -4.48
N ASP A 242 1.42 24.99 -5.25
CA ASP A 242 1.53 25.04 -6.70
C ASP A 242 2.63 26.02 -7.16
N LEU A 243 2.79 26.18 -8.47
CA LEU A 243 3.77 27.12 -9.04
C LEU A 243 3.45 28.60 -8.79
N SER A 244 2.22 28.93 -8.40
CA SER A 244 1.84 30.29 -7.99
C SER A 244 2.21 30.58 -6.54
N GLY A 245 2.61 29.57 -5.77
CA GLY A 245 2.84 29.65 -4.33
C GLY A 245 1.56 29.48 -3.51
N SER A 246 0.46 29.05 -4.12
CA SER A 246 -0.80 28.80 -3.41
C SER A 246 -0.77 27.42 -2.75
N PRO A 247 -1.19 27.27 -1.48
CA PRO A 247 -1.19 25.99 -0.79
C PRO A 247 -2.31 25.09 -1.33
N VAL A 248 -1.95 23.93 -1.88
CA VAL A 248 -2.87 23.00 -2.57
C VAL A 248 -3.04 21.67 -1.86
N ALA A 249 -2.14 21.32 -0.92
CA ALA A 249 -2.31 20.20 -0.01
C ALA A 249 -1.41 20.39 1.23
N ALA A 250 -1.70 19.69 2.31
CA ALA A 250 -0.80 19.64 3.46
C ALA A 250 -0.81 18.26 4.13
N ALA A 251 0.30 17.88 4.73
CA ALA A 251 0.42 16.75 5.62
C ALA A 251 0.88 17.25 6.97
N SER A 252 0.19 16.88 8.05
CA SER A 252 0.60 17.36 9.35
C SER A 252 0.29 16.41 10.49
N MET A 253 1.23 16.33 11.44
CA MET A 253 1.08 15.54 12.66
C MET A 253 -0.11 16.02 13.48
N VAL A 254 -1.03 15.10 13.74
CA VAL A 254 -2.19 15.30 14.63
C VAL A 254 -2.09 14.44 15.88
N THR A 255 -1.39 13.31 15.81
CA THR A 255 -1.00 12.53 17.00
C THR A 255 0.52 12.53 17.09
N PRO A 256 1.08 13.00 18.22
CA PRO A 256 2.53 13.04 18.38
C PRO A 256 3.11 11.63 18.42
N PHE A 257 4.36 11.51 17.98
CA PHE A 257 5.11 10.27 18.08
C PHE A 257 5.77 10.23 19.45
N VAL A 258 5.46 9.20 20.24
CA VAL A 258 5.92 9.05 21.63
C VAL A 258 6.46 7.64 21.84
N ALA A 259 7.53 7.53 22.61
CA ALA A 259 8.09 6.23 23.00
C ALA A 259 7.14 5.50 23.96
N SER A 260 6.89 4.21 23.73
CA SER A 260 6.11 3.39 24.67
C SER A 260 6.83 3.25 26.02
N PRO A 261 6.10 3.15 27.15
CA PRO A 261 6.72 2.93 28.46
C PRO A 261 7.70 1.75 28.44
N GLY A 262 8.91 1.97 28.96
CA GLY A 262 9.97 0.94 29.00
C GLY A 262 10.62 0.64 27.63
N SER A 263 10.39 1.46 26.60
CA SER A 263 11.00 1.30 25.28
C SER A 263 11.34 2.65 24.66
N ASP A 264 12.24 2.66 23.67
CA ASP A 264 12.55 3.84 22.85
C ASP A 264 11.77 3.84 21.52
N ARG A 265 10.65 3.11 21.45
CA ARG A 265 9.96 2.82 20.19
C ARG A 265 8.54 3.35 20.22
N VAL A 266 8.07 3.85 19.08
CA VAL A 266 6.64 4.09 18.83
C VAL A 266 5.99 2.72 18.58
N SER A 267 5.07 2.28 19.45
CA SER A 267 4.40 1.00 19.29
C SER A 267 3.15 1.09 18.42
N ARG A 268 2.74 -0.03 17.85
CA ARG A 268 1.46 -0.18 17.15
C ARG A 268 0.24 0.14 18.04
N SER A 269 0.36 -0.03 19.36
CA SER A 269 -0.71 0.30 20.32
C SER A 269 -0.85 1.80 20.59
N ASN A 270 0.15 2.61 20.24
CA ASN A 270 0.13 4.06 20.36
C ASN A 270 0.86 4.67 19.16
N PRO A 271 0.28 4.56 17.95
CA PRO A 271 0.93 5.05 16.74
C PRO A 271 0.91 6.58 16.69
N GLY A 272 1.95 7.16 16.10
CA GLY A 272 1.90 8.56 15.67
C GLY A 272 1.00 8.67 14.44
N SER A 273 0.44 9.85 14.19
CA SER A 273 -0.44 10.00 13.02
C SER A 273 -0.38 11.37 12.38
N TRP A 274 -0.49 11.34 11.04
CA TRP A 274 -0.57 12.48 10.16
C TRP A 274 -1.98 12.61 9.61
N LEU A 275 -2.46 13.83 9.49
CA LEU A 275 -3.65 14.17 8.74
C LEU A 275 -3.22 14.81 7.41
N ILE A 276 -3.72 14.24 6.32
CA ILE A 276 -3.57 14.81 4.98
C ILE A 276 -4.78 15.69 4.72
N LEU A 277 -4.52 16.92 4.30
CA LEU A 277 -5.48 18.00 4.17
C LEU A 277 -5.51 18.49 2.72
N ARG A 278 -6.71 18.83 2.26
CA ARG A 278 -6.97 19.49 0.98
C ARG A 278 -7.67 20.83 1.24
N PRO A 279 -7.45 21.86 0.41
CA PRO A 279 -8.25 23.07 0.48
C PRO A 279 -9.71 22.76 0.12
N GLY A 280 -10.68 23.37 0.81
CA GLY A 280 -12.10 23.27 0.50
C GLY A 280 -12.94 24.28 1.28
N ASP A 281 -13.89 24.94 0.63
CA ASP A 281 -14.79 25.96 1.21
C ASP A 281 -14.09 27.02 2.07
N GLY A 282 -12.91 27.49 1.63
CA GLY A 282 -12.11 28.48 2.36
C GLY A 282 -11.42 27.96 3.63
N THR A 283 -11.44 26.64 3.87
CA THR A 283 -10.76 25.99 5.00
C THR A 283 -9.97 24.75 4.55
N TRP A 284 -9.24 24.13 5.48
CA TRP A 284 -8.58 22.86 5.27
C TRP A 284 -9.53 21.71 5.62
N LYS A 285 -9.81 20.85 4.65
CA LYS A 285 -10.63 19.64 4.83
C LYS A 285 -9.74 18.40 4.96
N PRO A 286 -10.03 17.48 5.90
CA PRO A 286 -9.34 16.21 5.98
C PRO A 286 -9.62 15.36 4.74
N TRP A 287 -8.57 14.77 4.18
CA TRP A 287 -8.65 13.84 3.05
C TRP A 287 -8.32 12.42 3.48
N GLY A 288 -7.34 12.26 4.35
CA GLY A 288 -6.96 10.95 4.85
C GLY A 288 -6.05 11.05 6.08
N ARG A 289 -5.89 9.92 6.76
CA ARG A 289 -5.07 9.78 7.95
C ARG A 289 -4.04 8.70 7.74
N LEU A 290 -2.78 9.02 8.00
CA LEU A 290 -1.68 8.04 7.98
C LEU A 290 -1.20 7.82 9.41
N GLU A 291 -1.39 6.60 9.93
CA GLU A 291 -0.76 6.15 11.16
C GLU A 291 0.59 5.48 10.88
N ALA A 292 1.53 5.67 11.79
CA ALA A 292 2.87 5.11 11.68
C ALA A 292 3.41 4.64 13.05
N TRP A 293 4.08 3.50 13.05
CA TRP A 293 4.73 2.91 14.22
C TRP A 293 5.97 2.09 13.84
N ARG A 294 6.80 1.73 14.82
CA ARG A 294 7.95 0.84 14.61
C ARG A 294 7.57 -0.59 15.00
N GLU A 295 7.55 -1.50 14.03
CA GLU A 295 7.26 -2.91 14.27
C GLU A 295 8.36 -3.64 15.03
N ARG A 296 7.96 -4.68 15.77
CA ARG A 296 8.86 -5.62 16.46
C ARG A 296 9.00 -6.89 15.63
N GLY A 297 10.20 -7.18 15.15
CA GLY A 297 10.46 -8.38 14.35
C GLY A 297 11.96 -8.71 14.23
N PRO A 298 12.31 -9.76 13.47
CA PRO A 298 13.71 -10.13 13.19
C PRO A 298 14.51 -8.99 12.54
N SER A 299 13.80 -8.12 11.81
CA SER A 299 14.27 -6.84 11.34
C SER A 299 13.31 -5.75 11.80
N ASP A 300 13.84 -4.60 12.21
CA ASP A 300 13.05 -3.40 12.45
C ASP A 300 12.34 -2.96 11.16
N GLY A 301 11.04 -2.66 11.28
CA GLY A 301 10.23 -2.16 10.19
C GLY A 301 9.39 -0.96 10.61
N LEU A 302 9.07 -0.10 9.64
CA LEU A 302 8.09 0.97 9.76
C LEU A 302 6.72 0.42 9.34
N GLY A 303 5.81 0.26 10.29
CA GLY A 303 4.42 -0.05 10.02
C GLY A 303 3.64 1.21 9.70
N LEU A 304 2.80 1.14 8.68
CA LEU A 304 2.01 2.25 8.15
C LEU A 304 0.57 1.79 7.92
N ARG A 305 -0.42 2.60 8.32
CA ARG A 305 -1.84 2.39 8.00
C ARG A 305 -2.43 3.68 7.46
N PHE A 306 -3.00 3.64 6.25
CA PHE A 306 -3.68 4.79 5.65
C PHE A 306 -5.19 4.57 5.60
N GLU A 307 -5.91 5.57 6.08
CA GLU A 307 -7.37 5.66 6.07
C GLU A 307 -7.80 6.86 5.21
N LEU A 308 -8.67 6.63 4.23
CA LEU A 308 -9.33 7.71 3.50
C LEU A 308 -10.51 8.23 4.32
N ILE A 309 -10.70 9.55 4.40
CA ILE A 309 -11.80 10.18 5.11
C ILE A 309 -12.80 10.70 4.06
N PRO A 310 -13.96 10.04 3.88
CA PRO A 310 -14.99 10.52 2.95
C PRO A 310 -15.62 11.82 3.47
N GLU A 311 -15.91 12.75 2.58
CA GLU A 311 -16.53 14.05 2.96
C GLU A 311 -17.91 13.89 3.61
N SER A 312 -18.60 12.79 3.35
CA SER A 312 -19.93 12.47 3.87
C SER A 312 -19.94 11.53 5.07
N ALA A 313 -18.79 11.03 5.54
CA ALA A 313 -18.72 10.01 6.59
C ALA A 313 -17.88 10.48 7.77
N GLY A 314 -18.38 10.27 8.99
CA GLY A 314 -17.65 10.58 10.23
C GLY A 314 -16.50 9.61 10.55
N THR A 315 -16.35 8.53 9.78
CA THR A 315 -15.36 7.46 10.01
C THR A 315 -14.51 7.21 8.76
N GLY A 316 -13.21 7.00 8.96
CA GLY A 316 -12.25 6.70 7.89
C GLY A 316 -12.34 5.25 7.40
N ILE A 317 -11.90 5.02 6.17
CA ILE A 317 -11.86 3.70 5.50
C ILE A 317 -10.41 3.32 5.27
N VAL A 318 -9.96 2.22 5.86
CA VAL A 318 -8.59 1.72 5.68
C VAL A 318 -8.40 1.29 4.23
N LEU A 319 -7.49 1.96 3.51
CA LEU A 319 -7.15 1.62 2.12
C LEU A 319 -5.86 0.81 2.01
N ALA A 320 -4.93 0.99 2.94
CA ALA A 320 -3.66 0.26 2.92
C ALA A 320 -3.07 0.12 4.32
N GLU A 321 -2.48 -1.04 4.57
CA GLU A 321 -1.58 -1.28 5.69
C GLU A 321 -0.34 -2.01 5.17
N SER A 322 0.85 -1.55 5.54
CA SER A 322 2.10 -2.17 5.11
C SER A 322 3.24 -1.98 6.10
N THR A 323 4.25 -2.83 5.99
CA THR A 323 5.51 -2.70 6.75
C THR A 323 6.67 -2.51 5.78
N LEU A 324 7.36 -1.38 5.91
CA LEU A 324 8.58 -1.07 5.17
C LEU A 324 9.82 -1.42 6.00
N SER A 325 10.94 -1.73 5.37
CA SER A 325 12.20 -1.94 6.10
C SER A 325 12.72 -0.61 6.61
N SER A 326 13.02 -0.49 7.90
CA SER A 326 13.66 0.71 8.44
C SER A 326 15.08 0.91 7.90
N LYS A 327 15.76 -0.16 7.41
CA LYS A 327 17.15 -0.08 6.92
C LYS A 327 17.25 0.24 5.44
N SER A 328 16.39 -0.37 4.62
CA SER A 328 16.45 -0.26 3.16
C SER A 328 15.32 0.56 2.57
N GLY A 329 14.39 1.05 3.39
CA GLY A 329 13.18 1.69 2.91
C GLY A 329 12.23 0.70 2.24
N GLY A 330 11.45 1.20 1.29
CA GLY A 330 10.51 0.38 0.54
C GLY A 330 9.52 1.20 -0.28
N LYS A 331 8.47 0.54 -0.73
CA LYS A 331 7.38 1.14 -1.50
C LYS A 331 6.08 0.96 -0.73
N PHE A 332 5.52 2.06 -0.21
CA PHE A 332 4.17 2.10 0.30
C PHE A 332 3.21 2.03 -0.90
N LEU A 333 2.24 1.12 -0.89
CA LEU A 333 1.36 0.83 -2.03
C LEU A 333 -0.09 0.89 -1.56
N ILE A 334 -0.91 1.62 -2.31
CA ILE A 334 -2.37 1.54 -2.23
C ILE A 334 -2.85 0.93 -3.54
N ASP A 335 -3.27 -0.33 -3.47
CA ASP A 335 -3.84 -1.05 -4.60
C ASP A 335 -5.10 -1.77 -4.13
N LEU A 336 -6.24 -1.41 -4.73
CA LEU A 336 -7.57 -1.82 -4.28
C LEU A 336 -8.09 -3.02 -5.06
N VAL A 337 -7.17 -3.84 -5.55
CA VAL A 337 -7.49 -5.15 -6.12
C VAL A 337 -7.86 -6.11 -4.98
N GLY A 338 -9.15 -6.16 -4.65
CA GLY A 338 -9.72 -7.17 -3.74
C GLY A 338 -9.34 -6.95 -2.28
N ALA A 339 -10.04 -6.02 -1.61
CA ALA A 339 -9.93 -5.70 -0.19
C ALA A 339 -10.28 -6.85 0.79
N VAL A 340 -10.05 -8.12 0.42
CA VAL A 340 -10.23 -9.29 1.29
C VAL A 340 -8.94 -10.11 1.45
N THR A 341 -7.88 -9.87 0.68
CA THR A 341 -6.63 -10.67 0.84
C THR A 341 -5.33 -9.89 0.73
N SER A 342 -5.16 -8.82 1.52
CA SER A 342 -3.81 -8.31 1.83
C SER A 342 -3.15 -9.19 2.90
N ASN A 343 -2.78 -10.43 2.54
CA ASN A 343 -2.02 -11.33 3.42
C ASN A 343 -0.85 -12.00 2.67
N GLY A 344 -0.12 -11.18 1.92
CA GLY A 344 0.85 -11.66 0.95
C GLY A 344 2.03 -10.75 0.71
N ASN A 345 2.67 -10.20 1.76
CA ASN A 345 4.12 -9.99 1.80
C ASN A 345 4.55 -9.63 3.23
N ASN A 346 5.67 -10.22 3.65
CA ASN A 346 6.28 -10.22 4.99
C ASN A 346 5.62 -11.16 6.01
N GLY A 347 6.32 -12.26 6.28
CA GLY A 347 5.86 -13.27 7.22
C GLY A 347 5.86 -12.78 8.67
N ARG A 348 4.68 -12.66 9.26
CA ARG A 348 4.35 -13.10 10.62
C ARG A 348 2.83 -13.04 10.75
N GLY A 349 2.17 -14.20 10.78
CA GLY A 349 0.73 -14.25 11.03
C GLY A 349 0.43 -13.78 12.44
N THR A 350 -0.43 -12.78 12.57
CA THR A 350 -1.14 -12.47 13.81
C THR A 350 -2.52 -13.13 13.76
N PRO A 351 -2.95 -13.81 14.84
CA PRO A 351 -4.27 -14.42 14.92
C PRO A 351 -5.34 -13.32 14.95
N ALA A 352 -6.46 -13.58 14.27
CA ALA A 352 -7.66 -12.75 14.35
C ALA A 352 -8.19 -12.77 15.79
N THR A 353 -7.89 -11.74 16.57
CA THR A 353 -8.61 -11.48 17.82
C THR A 353 -9.97 -10.89 17.51
N ALA A 354 -11.00 -11.58 18.00
CA ALA A 354 -12.40 -11.25 17.90
C ALA A 354 -12.71 -9.89 18.56
N ALA A 355 -12.95 -8.86 17.74
CA ALA A 355 -13.74 -7.69 18.09
C ALA A 355 -14.09 -6.92 16.80
N SER A 356 -14.94 -7.51 15.96
CA SER A 356 -15.73 -6.77 14.97
C SER A 356 -17.06 -7.51 14.78
N PRO A 357 -18.20 -6.81 14.79
CA PRO A 357 -19.50 -7.44 14.97
C PRO A 357 -19.84 -8.28 13.74
N ALA A 358 -20.31 -9.50 14.01
CA ALA A 358 -20.77 -10.46 13.03
C ALA A 358 -21.87 -9.85 12.14
N CYS A 359 -21.67 -9.85 10.82
CA CYS A 359 -22.75 -9.62 9.87
C CYS A 359 -23.57 -10.90 9.73
N SER A 360 -24.71 -10.94 10.41
CA SER A 360 -25.77 -11.94 10.20
C SER A 360 -26.38 -11.78 8.80
N PRO A 361 -26.71 -12.87 8.08
CA PRO A 361 -27.45 -12.78 6.83
C PRO A 361 -28.95 -12.89 7.13
N ARG A 362 -29.70 -11.80 7.02
CA ARG A 362 -31.16 -11.85 6.92
C ARG A 362 -31.67 -10.79 5.94
N GLY A 363 -32.11 -11.27 4.78
CA GLY A 363 -33.42 -10.92 4.20
C GLY A 363 -33.60 -9.56 3.53
N SER A 364 -33.74 -9.64 2.20
CA SER A 364 -34.77 -8.97 1.40
C SER A 364 -34.67 -7.46 1.13
N GLY A 365 -34.43 -7.15 -0.16
CA GLY A 365 -35.04 -6.02 -0.86
C GLY A 365 -34.45 -4.64 -0.57
N ASP A 366 -33.44 -4.25 -1.35
CA ASP A 366 -33.48 -3.00 -2.13
C ASP A 366 -32.24 -2.92 -3.03
N TYR A 367 -32.48 -2.90 -4.34
CA TYR A 367 -31.46 -2.82 -5.38
C TYR A 367 -31.04 -1.36 -5.56
N GLY A 368 -29.74 -1.12 -5.43
CA GLY A 368 -29.07 0.11 -5.87
C GLY A 368 -28.84 1.12 -4.74
N TYR A 369 -27.59 1.56 -4.61
CA TYR A 369 -27.09 2.67 -3.75
C TYR A 369 -26.36 2.36 -2.44
N SER A 370 -26.22 1.11 -1.98
CA SER A 370 -25.52 0.82 -0.70
C SER A 370 -24.09 0.25 -0.82
N LEU A 371 -23.41 0.37 -1.97
CA LEU A 371 -22.01 -0.10 -2.18
C LEU A 371 -21.01 1.04 -2.46
N TRP A 372 -21.34 2.24 -2.00
CA TRP A 372 -20.44 3.38 -1.99
C TRP A 372 -19.67 3.41 -0.67
N PRO A 373 -18.32 3.49 -0.66
CA PRO A 373 -17.42 3.94 -1.72
C PRO A 373 -16.59 2.83 -2.41
N PHE A 374 -16.84 1.54 -2.10
CA PHE A 374 -16.01 0.43 -2.61
C PHE A 374 -16.11 0.20 -4.13
N CYS A 375 -17.17 0.66 -4.80
CA CYS A 375 -17.33 0.50 -6.24
C CYS A 375 -16.54 1.51 -7.11
N LEU A 376 -16.16 2.68 -6.59
CA LEU A 376 -15.44 3.69 -7.38
C LEU A 376 -13.93 3.46 -7.42
N TYR A 377 -13.37 2.84 -6.38
CA TYR A 377 -11.95 2.62 -6.28
C TYR A 377 -11.58 1.19 -6.69
N ARG A 378 -11.24 0.99 -7.97
CA ARG A 378 -10.82 -0.32 -8.48
C ARG A 378 -9.42 -0.23 -9.08
N GLY A 379 -8.46 -0.90 -8.44
CA GLY A 379 -7.11 -1.02 -8.98
C GLY A 379 -6.05 -0.20 -8.26
N PHE A 380 -4.95 0.07 -8.99
CA PHE A 380 -3.81 0.79 -8.47
C PHE A 380 -4.22 2.24 -8.20
N VAL A 381 -3.98 2.71 -6.99
CA VAL A 381 -4.27 4.10 -6.59
C VAL A 381 -2.98 4.90 -6.60
N MET A 382 -2.05 4.52 -5.73
CA MET A 382 -0.79 5.21 -5.59
C MET A 382 0.31 4.28 -5.12
N SER A 383 1.53 4.76 -5.25
CA SER A 383 2.64 4.23 -4.47
C SER A 383 3.69 5.29 -4.19
N ALA A 384 4.30 5.22 -3.01
CA ALA A 384 5.37 6.11 -2.58
C ALA A 384 6.60 5.27 -2.25
N ARG A 385 7.71 5.49 -2.96
CA ARG A 385 9.01 4.88 -2.65
C ARG A 385 9.78 5.83 -1.74
N VAL A 386 10.30 5.27 -0.64
CA VAL A 386 11.09 5.99 0.37
C VAL A 386 12.35 5.21 0.68
N GLU A 387 13.39 5.91 1.11
CA GLU A 387 14.67 5.31 1.52
C GLU A 387 14.64 4.93 3.00
N GLY A 388 15.61 4.13 3.43
CA GLY A 388 15.76 3.73 4.83
C GLY A 388 16.33 4.84 5.72
N GLU A 389 16.25 4.64 7.04
CA GLU A 389 16.79 5.55 8.05
C GLU A 389 18.24 5.98 7.75
N GLY A 390 18.51 7.29 7.87
CA GLY A 390 19.86 7.85 7.75
C GLY A 390 20.40 7.96 6.32
N ARG A 391 19.55 7.75 5.30
CA ARG A 391 19.88 8.00 3.90
C ARG A 391 19.19 9.27 3.43
N CYS A 392 19.82 9.99 2.50
CA CYS A 392 19.18 11.10 1.83
C CYS A 392 17.99 10.60 1.00
N SER A 393 16.78 10.94 1.42
CA SER A 393 15.57 10.50 0.71
C SER A 393 15.27 11.41 -0.49
N ARG A 394 14.81 10.80 -1.59
CA ARG A 394 14.17 11.51 -2.71
C ARG A 394 12.90 10.76 -3.07
N PRO A 395 11.82 10.97 -2.30
CA PRO A 395 10.59 10.20 -2.49
C PRO A 395 10.11 10.25 -3.94
N SER A 396 9.71 9.09 -4.46
CA SER A 396 9.07 8.99 -5.77
C SER A 396 7.64 8.54 -5.62
N VAL A 397 6.71 9.24 -6.25
CA VAL A 397 5.28 9.01 -6.15
C VAL A 397 4.76 8.59 -7.52
N GLU A 398 4.05 7.47 -7.59
CA GLU A 398 3.29 7.07 -8.77
C GLU A 398 1.80 7.13 -8.40
N VAL A 399 0.97 7.78 -9.21
CA VAL A 399 -0.47 7.92 -8.96
C VAL A 399 -1.23 7.56 -10.23
N SER A 400 -2.24 6.69 -10.13
CA SER A 400 -3.09 6.37 -11.28
C SER A 400 -3.87 7.59 -11.75
N VAL A 401 -3.96 7.77 -13.05
CA VAL A 401 -4.72 8.87 -13.69
C VAL A 401 -6.20 8.83 -13.27
N GLN A 402 -6.75 7.66 -12.97
CA GLN A 402 -8.16 7.50 -12.58
C GLN A 402 -8.50 8.17 -11.25
N HIS A 403 -7.49 8.47 -10.42
CA HIS A 403 -7.67 9.06 -9.09
C HIS A 403 -7.24 10.54 -9.02
N VAL A 404 -6.95 11.16 -10.16
CA VAL A 404 -6.51 12.56 -10.25
C VAL A 404 -7.39 13.31 -11.23
N GLY A 405 -8.35 14.07 -10.72
CA GLY A 405 -9.19 14.96 -11.54
C GLY A 405 -8.55 16.32 -11.77
N CYS A 406 -7.77 16.80 -10.81
CA CYS A 406 -7.08 18.09 -10.85
C CYS A 406 -5.67 18.03 -10.24
N THR A 407 -4.94 19.15 -10.29
CA THR A 407 -3.60 19.29 -9.71
C THR A 407 -3.60 19.13 -8.19
N GLU A 408 -4.67 19.58 -7.53
CA GLU A 408 -4.82 19.52 -6.08
C GLU A 408 -4.99 18.07 -5.59
N ASP A 409 -5.68 17.22 -6.37
CA ASP A 409 -5.78 15.78 -6.10
C ASP A 409 -4.39 15.13 -6.12
N ALA A 410 -3.57 15.44 -7.12
CA ALA A 410 -2.19 14.96 -7.19
C ALA A 410 -1.35 15.47 -6.00
N ALA A 411 -1.54 16.72 -5.60
CA ALA A 411 -0.85 17.31 -4.45
C ALA A 411 -1.16 16.57 -3.13
N ALA A 412 -2.38 16.06 -2.97
CA ALA A 412 -2.74 15.26 -1.79
C ALA A 412 -1.93 13.95 -1.70
N PHE A 413 -1.70 13.27 -2.83
CA PHE A 413 -0.83 12.10 -2.89
C PHE A 413 0.65 12.44 -2.66
N VAL A 414 1.11 13.60 -3.13
CA VAL A 414 2.47 14.12 -2.85
C VAL A 414 2.64 14.40 -1.35
N ALA A 415 1.65 15.03 -0.71
CA ALA A 415 1.65 15.28 0.73
C ALA A 415 1.66 13.96 1.53
N LEU A 416 0.89 12.96 1.11
CA LEU A 416 0.90 11.63 1.71
C LEU A 416 2.27 10.95 1.57
N ALA A 417 2.91 11.03 0.40
CA ALA A 417 4.25 10.49 0.20
C ALA A 417 5.30 11.16 1.11
N ALA A 418 5.22 12.48 1.29
CA ALA A 418 6.07 13.19 2.24
C ALA A 418 5.82 12.72 3.69
N ALA A 419 4.57 12.49 4.08
CA ALA A 419 4.24 11.94 5.41
C ALA A 419 4.79 10.52 5.62
N VAL A 420 4.75 9.67 4.58
CA VAL A 420 5.35 8.33 4.61
C VAL A 420 6.86 8.42 4.81
N ASP A 421 7.54 9.33 4.12
CA ASP A 421 8.98 9.54 4.23
C ASP A 421 9.38 10.10 5.60
N LEU A 422 8.74 11.18 6.04
CA LEU A 422 8.96 11.77 7.37
C LEU A 422 8.64 10.80 8.51
N SER A 423 7.80 9.78 8.28
CA SER A 423 7.53 8.73 9.26
C SER A 423 8.73 7.80 9.49
N MET A 424 9.66 7.66 8.53
CA MET A 424 10.93 6.95 8.76
C MET A 424 11.74 7.64 9.86
N ASP A 425 11.77 8.97 9.87
CA ASP A 425 12.43 9.74 10.92
C ASP A 425 11.61 9.80 12.20
N ALA A 426 10.30 10.04 12.10
CA ALA A 426 9.40 10.13 13.25
C ALA A 426 9.34 8.84 14.07
N CYS A 427 9.56 7.67 13.46
CA CYS A 427 9.62 6.37 14.12
C CYS A 427 11.05 5.85 14.43
N GLN A 428 12.09 6.67 14.25
CA GLN A 428 13.43 6.33 14.75
C GLN A 428 13.42 6.08 16.26
N LEU A 429 14.36 5.31 16.78
CA LEU A 429 14.49 5.13 18.23
C LEU A 429 14.68 6.49 18.92
N PHE A 430 14.02 6.71 20.06
CA PHE A 430 14.15 7.95 20.83
C PHE A 430 15.54 8.10 21.49
N SER A 431 16.29 7.01 21.62
CA SER A 431 17.71 7.05 21.97
C SER A 431 18.61 7.61 20.86
N ARG A 432 18.11 7.72 19.62
CA ARG A 432 18.81 8.34 18.50
C ARG A 432 18.41 9.80 18.36
N ARG A 433 19.41 10.64 18.05
CA ARG A 433 19.18 12.04 17.69
C ARG A 433 18.66 12.12 16.26
N LEU A 434 17.70 13.00 16.04
CA LEU A 434 17.25 13.34 14.70
C LEU A 434 18.26 14.25 14.00
N ARG A 435 18.02 14.47 12.71
CA ARG A 435 18.76 15.44 11.90
C ARG A 435 18.35 16.87 12.29
N LYS A 436 19.19 17.86 12.00
CA LYS A 436 19.03 19.23 12.53
C LYS A 436 17.77 19.92 12.02
N GLU A 437 17.39 19.60 10.79
CA GLU A 437 16.25 20.09 10.03
C GLU A 437 14.91 19.70 10.68
N LEU A 438 14.92 18.64 11.51
CA LEU A 438 13.76 18.11 12.23
C LEU A 438 13.65 18.61 13.67
N TYR A 439 14.54 19.50 14.10
CA TYR A 439 14.40 20.26 15.33
C TYR A 439 13.83 21.64 15.04
N PRO A 440 12.94 22.17 15.90
CA PRO A 440 12.62 23.58 15.86
C PRO A 440 13.93 24.34 15.99
N GLY A 441 14.25 25.18 15.01
CA GLY A 441 15.34 26.12 15.15
C GLY A 441 15.07 26.96 16.39
N HIS A 442 15.90 26.82 17.43
CA HIS A 442 16.16 28.00 18.25
C HIS A 442 16.87 28.95 17.29
N ASP A 443 16.12 29.88 16.70
CA ASP A 443 16.71 31.09 16.17
C ASP A 443 17.54 31.67 17.32
N LEU A 444 18.84 31.43 17.27
CA LEU A 444 19.80 32.13 18.12
C LEU A 444 19.73 33.58 17.65
N VAL A 445 18.89 34.35 18.34
CA VAL A 445 18.92 35.80 18.33
C VAL A 445 20.35 36.19 18.72
N ASN A 446 21.13 36.59 17.73
CA ASN A 446 22.36 37.35 17.91
C ASN A 446 22.03 38.83 17.78
#